data_AF-A0AAV5G480-F1
#
_entry.id   AF-A0AAV5G480-F1
#
_cell.length_a   1.000
_cell.length_b   1.000
_cell.length_c   1.000
_cell.angle_alpha   90.00
_cell.angle_beta   90.00
_cell.angle_gamma   90.00
#
_symmetry.space_group_name_H-M   'P 1'
#
loop_
_entity.id
_entity.type
_entity.pdbx_description
1 polymer ?
#
loop_
_entity_poly.entity_id
_entity_poly.type
_entity_poly.pdbx_seq_one_letter_code
_entity_poly.pdbx_strand_id
1 'polypeptide(L)'
;MSQMFKTEAEVMVATAGRVDTTNDEVAAELTRLQGVVDQVRASWTGSAQVSFDNLMNRYDASAQQLQEALTSISENIRANARNFDSVEAQNQDAFNNVGGGLAL
;
A
#
# COMPACT_ATOMS: atom_id res chain seq x y z
N MET A 1 -17.95 19.16 12.26
CA MET A 1 -17.51 18.87 10.88
C MET A 1 -16.00 18.71 10.84
N SER A 2 -15.20 19.72 11.21
CA SER A 2 -13.73 19.65 11.27
C SER A 2 -13.14 18.43 11.99
N GLN A 3 -13.67 18.12 13.18
CA GLN A 3 -13.22 16.98 13.98
C GLN A 3 -13.45 15.62 13.28
N MET A 4 -14.47 15.50 12.44
CA MET A 4 -14.78 14.27 11.69
C MET A 4 -13.75 14.03 10.58
N PHE A 5 -13.43 15.06 9.79
CA PHE A 5 -12.42 14.98 8.73
C PHE A 5 -11.01 14.69 9.25
N LYS A 6 -10.63 15.29 10.39
CA LYS A 6 -9.35 14.96 11.05
C LYS A 6 -9.28 13.48 11.46
N THR A 7 -10.37 12.95 12.03
CA THR A 7 -10.43 11.52 12.38
C THR A 7 -10.40 10.64 11.14
N GLU A 8 -11.03 11.03 10.04
CA GLU A 8 -10.95 10.31 8.76
C GLU A 8 -9.52 10.27 8.22
N ALA A 9 -8.81 11.41 8.19
CA ALA A 9 -7.42 11.48 7.76
C ALA A 9 -6.49 10.58 8.61
N GLU A 10 -6.65 10.60 9.94
CA GLU A 10 -5.92 9.71 10.86
C GLU A 10 -6.18 8.22 10.57
N VAL A 11 -7.45 7.85 10.31
CA VAL A 11 -7.83 6.47 9.93
C VAL A 11 -7.20 6.08 8.60
N MET A 12 -7.12 6.99 7.63
CA MET A 12 -6.47 6.73 6.34
C MET A 12 -4.97 6.50 6.52
N VAL A 13 -4.26 7.31 7.30
CA VAL A 13 -2.83 7.11 7.58
C VAL A 13 -2.59 5.76 8.27
N ALA A 14 -3.41 5.40 9.25
CA ALA A 14 -3.34 4.11 9.91
C ALA A 14 -3.60 2.95 8.92
N THR A 15 -4.54 3.12 7.99
CA THR A 15 -4.84 2.13 6.95
C THR A 15 -3.68 1.94 5.99
N ALA A 16 -3.03 3.02 5.55
CA ALA A 16 -1.83 2.94 4.72
C ALA A 16 -0.69 2.17 5.43
N GLY A 17 -0.49 2.41 6.73
CA GLY A 17 0.48 1.65 7.53
C GLY A 17 0.16 0.16 7.64
N ARG A 18 -1.12 -0.21 7.69
CA ARG A 18 -1.54 -1.62 7.63
C ARG A 18 -1.23 -2.24 6.27
N VAL A 19 -1.46 -1.52 5.18
CA VAL A 19 -1.12 -2.00 3.82
C VAL A 19 0.39 -2.23 3.69
N ASP A 20 1.22 -1.32 4.22
CA ASP A 20 2.68 -1.53 4.25
C ASP A 20 3.06 -2.79 5.04
N THR A 21 2.46 -2.98 6.22
CA THR A 21 2.70 -4.18 7.05
C THR A 21 2.33 -5.46 6.29
N THR A 22 1.16 -5.46 5.62
CA THR A 22 0.74 -6.59 4.79
C THR A 22 1.67 -6.81 3.60
N ASN A 23 2.21 -5.76 3.00
CA ASN A 23 3.20 -5.88 1.92
C ASN A 23 4.49 -6.56 2.41
N ASP A 24 4.98 -6.18 3.60
CA ASP A 24 6.15 -6.81 4.22
C ASP A 24 5.90 -8.29 4.53
N GLU A 25 4.72 -8.63 5.06
CA GLU A 25 4.30 -10.01 5.31
C GLU A 25 4.25 -10.83 4.03
N VAL A 26 3.70 -10.26 2.95
CA VAL A 26 3.67 -10.87 1.62
C VAL A 26 5.08 -11.10 1.10
N ALA A 27 5.98 -10.11 1.20
CA ALA A 27 7.37 -10.25 0.77
C ALA A 27 8.11 -11.36 1.53
N ALA A 28 7.89 -11.47 2.85
CA ALA A 28 8.47 -12.52 3.67
C ALA A 28 7.94 -13.92 3.27
N GLU A 29 6.65 -14.04 2.99
CA GLU A 29 6.04 -15.30 2.58
C GLU A 29 6.48 -15.73 1.18
N LEU A 30 6.62 -14.77 0.26
CA LEU A 30 7.17 -15.03 -1.07
C LEU A 30 8.61 -15.55 -1.00
N THR A 31 9.44 -14.93 -0.17
CA THR A 31 10.81 -15.39 0.10
C THR A 31 10.84 -16.81 0.67
N ARG A 32 9.92 -17.12 1.60
CA ARG A 32 9.80 -18.47 2.17
C ARG A 32 9.42 -19.50 1.11
N LEU A 33 8.43 -19.19 0.28
CA LEU A 33 7.98 -20.04 -0.83
C LEU A 33 9.12 -20.31 -1.81
N GLN A 34 9.86 -19.28 -2.21
CA GLN A 34 11.03 -19.44 -3.08
C GLN A 34 12.07 -20.40 -2.48
N GLY A 35 12.37 -20.28 -1.19
CA GLY A 35 13.30 -21.19 -0.51
C GLY A 35 12.83 -22.65 -0.46
N VAL A 36 11.53 -22.89 -0.23
CA VAL A 36 10.94 -24.24 -0.31
C VAL A 36 11.08 -24.79 -1.72
N VAL A 37 10.79 -23.95 -2.71
CA VAL A 37 10.84 -24.34 -4.11
C VAL A 37 12.27 -24.66 -4.56
N ASP A 38 13.27 -23.91 -4.12
CA ASP A 38 14.68 -24.20 -4.38
C ASP A 38 15.15 -25.53 -3.76
N GLN A 39 14.64 -25.90 -2.58
CA GLN A 39 14.96 -27.18 -1.96
C GLN A 39 14.44 -28.38 -2.79
N VAL A 40 13.24 -28.28 -3.34
CA VAL A 40 12.68 -29.35 -4.18
C VAL A 40 13.21 -29.32 -5.61
N ARG A 41 13.77 -28.21 -6.08
CA ARG A 41 14.38 -28.09 -7.42
C ARG A 41 15.43 -29.17 -7.68
N ALA A 42 16.22 -29.52 -6.67
CA ALA A 42 17.24 -30.57 -6.77
C ALA A 42 16.66 -31.96 -7.13
N SER A 43 15.36 -32.18 -6.88
CA SER A 43 14.68 -33.45 -7.21
C SER A 43 14.07 -33.50 -8.62
N TRP A 44 14.01 -32.37 -9.34
CA TRP A 44 13.35 -32.27 -10.65
C TRP A 44 14.40 -32.22 -11.77
N THR A 45 14.83 -33.39 -12.25
CA THR A 45 15.81 -33.51 -13.34
C THR A 45 15.13 -33.72 -14.70
N GLY A 46 15.68 -33.16 -15.79
CA GLY A 46 15.23 -33.44 -17.16
C GLY A 46 14.20 -32.44 -17.70
N SER A 47 13.20 -32.90 -18.46
CA SER A 47 12.21 -32.00 -19.12
C SER A 47 11.37 -31.17 -18.13
N ALA A 48 11.23 -31.63 -16.88
CA ALA A 48 10.54 -30.91 -15.82
C ALA A 48 11.24 -29.60 -15.41
N GLN A 49 12.57 -29.50 -15.65
CA GLN A 49 13.36 -28.33 -15.30
C GLN A 49 12.91 -27.08 -16.08
N VAL A 50 12.64 -27.22 -17.39
CA VAL A 50 12.22 -26.08 -18.23
C VAL A 50 10.84 -25.56 -17.81
N SER A 51 9.90 -26.45 -17.51
CA SER A 51 8.57 -26.05 -17.03
C SER A 51 8.65 -25.34 -15.67
N PHE A 52 9.56 -25.80 -14.81
CA PHE A 52 9.81 -25.19 -13.51
C PHE A 52 10.47 -23.82 -13.61
N ASP A 53 11.50 -23.67 -14.45
CA ASP A 53 12.16 -22.37 -14.67
C ASP A 53 11.15 -21.34 -15.20
N ASN A 54 10.25 -21.75 -16.11
CA ASN A 54 9.16 -20.89 -16.59
C ASN A 54 8.15 -20.54 -15.48
N LEU A 55 7.82 -21.49 -14.60
CA LEU A 55 6.96 -21.24 -13.45
C LEU A 55 7.59 -20.21 -12.50
N MET A 56 8.88 -20.36 -12.22
CA MET A 56 9.61 -19.46 -11.33
C MET A 56 9.67 -18.04 -11.88
N ASN A 57 9.95 -17.88 -13.18
CA ASN A 57 9.93 -16.56 -13.83
C ASN A 57 8.55 -15.87 -13.72
N ARG A 58 7.46 -16.63 -13.90
CA ARG A 58 6.09 -16.09 -13.75
C ARG A 58 5.77 -15.77 -12.29
N TYR A 59 6.27 -16.59 -11.37
CA TYR A 59 6.12 -16.37 -9.93
C TYR A 59 6.80 -15.07 -9.50
N ASP A 60 8.07 -14.87 -9.88
CA ASP A 60 8.82 -13.64 -9.57
C ASP A 60 8.14 -12.39 -10.15
N ALA A 61 7.66 -12.47 -11.40
CA ALA A 61 6.91 -11.37 -12.00
C ALA A 61 5.62 -11.06 -11.24
N SER A 62 4.88 -12.08 -10.80
CA SER A 62 3.62 -11.92 -10.06
C SER A 62 3.87 -11.37 -8.65
N ALA A 63 4.95 -11.79 -8.00
CA ALA A 63 5.43 -11.30 -6.72
C ALA A 63 5.74 -9.80 -6.77
N GLN A 64 6.52 -9.37 -7.79
CA GLN A 64 6.83 -7.95 -7.99
C GLN A 64 5.59 -7.12 -8.25
N GLN A 65 4.68 -7.57 -9.12
CA GLN A 65 3.43 -6.88 -9.41
C GLN A 65 2.56 -6.70 -8.17
N LEU A 66 2.49 -7.72 -7.29
CA LEU A 66 1.76 -7.63 -6.04
C LEU A 66 2.36 -6.58 -5.10
N GLN A 67 3.69 -6.58 -4.94
CA GLN A 67 4.38 -5.61 -4.08
C GLN A 67 4.22 -4.18 -4.58
N GLU A 68 4.36 -3.96 -5.90
CA GLU A 68 4.13 -2.66 -6.53
C GLU A 68 2.69 -2.18 -6.35
N ALA A 69 1.70 -3.07 -6.50
CA ALA A 69 0.30 -2.75 -6.31
C ALA A 69 0.01 -2.34 -4.85
N LEU A 70 0.51 -3.08 -3.87
CA LEU A 70 0.32 -2.76 -2.45
C LEU A 70 0.99 -1.44 -2.06
N THR A 71 2.20 -1.20 -2.58
CA THR A 71 2.91 0.08 -2.40
C THR A 71 2.11 1.23 -2.99
N SER A 72 1.62 1.08 -4.23
CA SER A 72 0.78 2.09 -4.88
C SER A 72 -0.51 2.35 -4.09
N ILE A 73 -1.13 1.31 -3.52
CA ILE A 73 -2.33 1.46 -2.68
C ILE A 73 -1.99 2.28 -1.43
N SER A 74 -0.90 1.97 -0.71
CA SER A 74 -0.55 2.70 0.51
C SER A 74 -0.19 4.16 0.23
N GLU A 75 0.51 4.43 -0.89
CA GLU A 75 0.80 5.79 -1.36
C GLU A 75 -0.46 6.57 -1.72
N ASN A 76 -1.40 5.95 -2.44
CA ASN A 76 -2.67 6.58 -2.79
C ASN A 76 -3.50 6.92 -1.53
N ILE A 77 -3.54 6.02 -0.54
CA ILE A 77 -4.22 6.28 0.72
C ILE A 77 -3.59 7.48 1.46
N ARG A 78 -2.24 7.55 1.51
CA ARG A 78 -1.52 8.69 2.11
C ARG A 78 -1.76 9.99 1.36
N ALA A 79 -1.77 9.96 0.04
CA ALA A 79 -2.04 11.13 -0.79
C ALA A 79 -3.44 11.68 -0.53
N ASN A 80 -4.44 10.79 -0.44
CA ASN A 80 -5.80 11.17 -0.09
C ASN A 80 -5.88 11.76 1.33
N ALA A 81 -5.24 11.14 2.33
CA ALA A 81 -5.22 11.67 3.70
C ALA A 81 -4.69 13.13 3.75
N ARG A 82 -3.59 13.42 3.04
CA ARG A 82 -3.03 14.78 2.93
C ARG A 82 -3.98 15.75 2.23
N ASN A 83 -4.73 15.27 1.23
CA ASN A 83 -5.72 16.09 0.55
C ASN A 83 -6.86 16.49 1.51
N PHE A 84 -7.36 15.54 2.31
CA PHE A 84 -8.36 15.82 3.34
C PHE A 84 -7.87 16.86 4.35
N ASP A 85 -6.64 16.73 4.87
CA ASP A 85 -6.04 17.71 5.78
C ASP A 85 -5.92 19.11 5.15
N SER A 86 -5.51 19.18 3.88
CA SER A 86 -5.39 20.45 3.15
C SER A 86 -6.74 21.12 2.92
N VAL A 87 -7.77 20.36 2.56
CA VAL A 87 -9.13 20.89 2.34
C VAL A 87 -9.71 21.40 3.65
N GLU A 88 -9.46 20.71 4.77
CA GLU A 88 -9.89 21.16 6.10
C GLU A 88 -9.24 22.49 6.49
N ALA A 89 -7.92 22.63 6.30
CA ALA A 89 -7.21 23.87 6.59
C ALA A 89 -7.79 25.06 5.79
N GLN A 90 -8.02 24.86 4.48
CA GLN A 90 -8.62 25.88 3.62
C GLN A 90 -10.03 26.27 4.05
N ASN A 91 -10.85 25.29 4.45
CA ASN A 91 -12.20 25.55 4.94
C ASN A 91 -12.18 26.35 6.25
N GLN A 92 -11.30 26.00 7.20
CA GLN A 92 -11.16 26.75 8.45
C GLN A 92 -10.74 28.21 8.20
N ASP A 93 -9.77 28.44 7.31
CA ASP A 93 -9.34 29.78 6.93
C ASP A 93 -10.50 30.57 6.28
N ALA A 94 -11.27 29.94 5.39
CA ALA A 94 -12.44 30.58 4.78
C ALA A 94 -13.51 30.95 5.82
N PHE A 95 -13.81 30.05 6.76
CA PHE A 95 -14.76 30.32 7.85
C PHE A 95 -14.28 31.46 8.77
N ASN A 96 -12.99 31.49 9.12
CA ASN A 96 -12.42 32.56 9.94
C ASN A 96 -12.50 33.93 9.23
N ASN A 97 -12.24 33.96 7.91
CA ASN A 97 -12.34 35.18 7.12
C ASN A 97 -13.80 35.68 6.98
N VAL A 98 -14.77 34.77 6.81
CA VAL A 98 -16.19 35.14 6.75
C VAL A 98 -16.70 35.60 8.13
N GLY A 99 -16.32 34.92 9.21
CA GLY A 99 -16.69 35.30 10.58
C GLY A 99 -16.13 36.67 10.99
N GLY A 100 -14.92 37.00 10.55
CA GLY A 100 -14.33 38.33 10.76
C GLY A 100 -15.01 39.44 9.94
N GLY A 101 -15.56 39.13 8.76
CA GLY A 101 -16.28 40.08 7.92
C GLY A 101 -17.71 40.38 8.36
N LEU A 102 -18.32 39.53 9.19
CA LEU A 102 -19.68 39.70 9.73
C LEU A 102 -19.69 40.40 11.11
N ALA A 103 -18.52 40.72 11.67
CA ALA A 103 -18.36 41.38 12.96
C ALA A 103 -18.16 42.92 12.84
N LEU A 104 -18.40 43.50 11.65
CA LEU A 104 -18.39 44.93 11.36
C LEU A 104 -19.76 45.37 10.82
#